data_AF-A0A2T6AQ46-F1
#
_entry.id   AF-A0A2T6AQ46-F1
#
_cell.length_a   1.000
_cell.length_b   1.000
_cell.length_c   1.000
_cell.angle_alpha   90.00
_cell.angle_beta   90.00
_cell.angle_gamma   90.00
#
_symmetry.space_group_name_H-M   'P 1'
#
loop_
_entity.id
_entity.type
_entity.pdbx_description
1 polymer ?
#
loop_
_entity_poly.entity_id
_entity_poly.type
_entity_poly.pdbx_seq_one_letter_code
_entity_poly.pdbx_strand_id
1 'polypeptide(L)'
;MQAEGLPNPFTDNSIGAAVKFDVDKSGARYYVVSSLFDVMVTYRLDDLRAAVRAVQLAEEKHADSDNAEAKALIAEARKLIEAMPITEEQSLDPAFAGAFTKVRKEQGDEIGQRQAELEQQWDAMVVANYAKARELAEKAAGM
;
A
#
# COMPACT_ATOMS: atom_id res chain seq x y z
N MET A 1 9.86 8.16 27.14
CA MET A 1 11.31 7.96 27.37
C MET A 1 11.95 7.65 26.04
N GLN A 2 13.00 8.38 25.66
CA GLN A 2 13.84 8.02 24.53
C GLN A 2 14.81 6.94 25.00
N ALA A 3 14.97 5.86 24.23
CA ALA A 3 15.88 4.78 24.59
C ALA A 3 17.34 5.28 24.50
N GLU A 4 18.11 5.05 25.56
CA GLU A 4 19.51 5.47 25.63
C GLU A 4 20.34 4.81 24.50
N GLY A 5 21.12 5.62 23.78
CA GLY A 5 22.01 5.16 22.71
C GLY A 5 21.42 5.12 21.30
N LEU A 6 20.11 5.36 21.13
CA LEU A 6 19.53 5.56 19.80
C LEU A 6 19.59 7.05 19.40
N PRO A 7 20.13 7.36 18.20
CA PRO A 7 20.21 8.75 17.77
C PRO A 7 18.80 9.32 17.55
N ASN A 8 18.56 10.53 18.06
CA ASN A 8 17.26 11.18 18.05
C ASN A 8 17.10 12.00 16.76
N PRO A 9 16.22 11.61 15.81
CA PRO A 9 16.10 12.29 14.52
C PRO A 9 15.58 13.74 14.62
N PHE A 10 15.05 14.16 15.76
CA PHE A 10 14.55 15.52 16.00
C PHE A 10 15.60 16.47 16.60
N THR A 11 16.72 15.94 17.13
CA THR A 11 17.80 16.75 17.74
C THR A 11 19.17 16.46 17.13
N ASP A 12 19.33 15.30 16.50
CA ASP A 12 20.54 14.88 15.83
C ASP A 12 20.44 15.17 14.32
N ASN A 13 21.05 16.29 13.92
CA ASN A 13 21.07 16.76 12.54
C ASN A 13 21.82 15.81 11.58
N SER A 14 22.62 14.86 12.09
CA SER A 14 23.34 13.88 11.27
C SER A 14 22.41 12.81 10.69
N ILE A 15 21.31 12.47 11.39
CA ILE A 15 20.31 11.52 10.89
C ILE A 15 19.48 12.16 9.77
N GLY A 16 18.94 13.36 10.00
CA GLY A 16 18.10 14.06 9.02
C GLY A 16 18.82 14.27 7.68
N ALA A 17 20.12 14.57 7.73
CA ALA A 17 20.98 14.70 6.55
C ALA A 17 21.21 13.36 5.81
N ALA A 18 21.24 12.23 6.53
CA ALA A 18 21.46 10.90 5.95
C ALA A 18 20.20 10.31 5.29
N VAL A 19 19.01 10.58 5.84
CA VAL A 19 17.76 9.95 5.38
C VAL A 19 16.96 10.76 4.34
N LYS A 20 17.43 11.96 3.97
CA LYS A 20 16.71 12.89 3.05
C LYS A 20 15.22 13.03 3.42
N PHE A 21 14.93 13.13 4.71
CA PHE A 21 13.55 13.23 5.19
C PHE A 21 13.02 14.64 4.96
N ASP A 22 11.87 14.72 4.28
CA ASP A 22 11.15 15.96 4.03
C ASP A 22 9.93 16.03 4.96
N VAL A 23 10.04 16.84 6.01
CA VAL A 23 9.00 16.99 7.04
C VAL A 23 7.75 17.66 6.48
N ASP A 24 7.90 18.61 5.56
CA ASP A 24 6.79 19.35 4.96
C ASP A 24 6.00 18.42 4.05
N LYS A 25 6.70 17.64 3.21
CA LYS A 25 6.10 16.60 2.37
C LYS A 25 5.38 15.55 3.21
N SER A 26 5.98 15.10 4.31
CA SER A 26 5.38 14.13 5.23
C SER A 26 4.09 14.66 5.85
N GLY A 27 4.11 15.90 6.35
CA GLY A 27 2.94 16.56 6.92
C GLY A 27 1.81 16.74 5.91
N ALA A 28 2.14 17.22 4.70
CA ALA A 28 1.17 17.52 3.64
C ALA A 28 0.33 16.29 3.23
N ARG A 29 0.91 15.09 3.24
CA ARG A 29 0.24 13.85 2.82
C ARG A 29 -0.13 12.91 3.97
N TYR A 30 -0.02 13.34 5.22
CA TYR A 30 -0.22 12.48 6.39
C TYR A 30 -1.55 11.72 6.33
N TYR A 31 -2.67 12.44 6.16
CA TYR A 31 -4.00 11.82 6.13
C TYR A 31 -4.25 10.99 4.87
N VAL A 32 -3.65 11.35 3.73
CA VAL A 32 -3.69 10.57 2.49
C VAL A 32 -3.04 9.20 2.72
N VAL A 33 -1.84 9.19 3.30
CA VAL A 33 -1.09 7.95 3.57
C VAL A 33 -1.80 7.09 4.61
N SER A 34 -2.34 7.69 5.68
CA SER A 34 -3.15 6.94 6.66
C SER A 34 -4.36 6.28 6.00
N SER A 35 -5.08 7.01 5.15
CA SER A 35 -6.25 6.47 4.44
C SER A 35 -5.87 5.36 3.44
N LEU A 36 -4.78 5.52 2.70
CA LEU A 36 -4.25 4.46 1.84
C LEU A 36 -3.93 3.19 2.63
N PHE A 37 -3.28 3.32 3.78
CA PHE A 37 -2.98 2.17 4.63
C PHE A 37 -4.26 1.49 5.11
N ASP A 38 -5.23 2.25 5.58
CA ASP A 38 -6.48 1.68 6.06
C ASP A 38 -7.26 0.97 4.96
N VAL A 39 -7.42 1.58 3.79
CA VAL A 39 -8.15 0.98 2.67
C VAL A 39 -7.40 -0.22 2.10
N MET A 40 -6.12 -0.07 1.79
CA MET A 40 -5.37 -1.10 1.06
C MET A 40 -4.90 -2.26 1.95
N VAL A 41 -4.69 -2.00 3.24
CA VAL A 41 -4.12 -2.96 4.19
C VAL A 41 -5.08 -3.28 5.32
N THR A 42 -5.51 -2.31 6.13
CA THR A 42 -6.31 -2.59 7.34
C THR A 42 -7.65 -3.27 6.99
N TYR A 43 -8.41 -2.71 6.06
CA TYR A 43 -9.75 -3.21 5.68
C TYR A 43 -9.67 -4.44 4.78
N ARG A 44 -8.57 -4.60 4.04
CA ARG A 44 -8.37 -5.67 3.06
C ARG A 44 -7.30 -6.67 3.47
N LEU A 45 -7.01 -6.75 4.78
CA LEU A 45 -5.89 -7.52 5.30
C LEU A 45 -5.97 -9.00 4.90
N ASP A 46 -7.17 -9.59 4.99
CA ASP A 46 -7.37 -11.01 4.67
C ASP A 46 -7.26 -11.28 3.16
N ASP A 47 -7.84 -10.41 2.33
CA ASP A 47 -7.72 -10.50 0.86
C ASP A 47 -6.27 -10.32 0.41
N LEU A 48 -5.57 -9.32 0.95
CA LEU A 48 -4.16 -9.05 0.70
C LEU A 48 -3.29 -10.24 1.13
N ARG A 49 -3.51 -10.80 2.33
CA ARG A 49 -2.79 -11.99 2.81
C ARG A 49 -3.00 -13.18 1.89
N ALA A 50 -4.24 -13.43 1.47
CA ALA A 50 -4.55 -14.53 0.57
C ALA A 50 -3.84 -14.38 -0.79
N ALA A 51 -3.89 -13.18 -1.38
CA ALA A 51 -3.20 -12.88 -2.64
C ALA A 51 -1.67 -13.01 -2.50
N VAL A 52 -1.08 -12.40 -1.47
CA VAL A 52 0.37 -12.47 -1.22
C VAL A 52 0.84 -13.91 -1.01
N ARG A 53 0.10 -14.70 -0.22
CA ARG A 53 0.40 -16.11 0.03
C ARG A 53 0.35 -16.93 -1.26
N ALA A 54 -0.69 -16.75 -2.08
CA ALA A 54 -0.82 -17.47 -3.34
C ALA A 54 0.38 -17.19 -4.25
N VAL A 55 0.81 -15.92 -4.34
CA VAL A 55 1.98 -15.55 -5.12
C VAL A 55 3.26 -16.14 -4.54
N GLN A 56 3.45 -16.13 -3.21
CA GLN A 56 4.63 -16.76 -2.57
C GLN A 56 4.73 -18.26 -2.85
N LEU A 57 3.61 -18.97 -2.82
CA LEU A 57 3.58 -20.41 -3.13
C LEU A 57 3.92 -20.67 -4.61
N ALA A 58 3.45 -19.81 -5.52
CA ALA A 58 3.80 -19.89 -6.92
C ALA A 58 5.30 -19.56 -7.16
N GLU A 59 5.82 -18.54 -6.48
CA GLU A 59 7.25 -18.18 -6.48
C GLU A 59 8.12 -19.35 -6.01
N GLU A 60 7.75 -20.00 -4.91
CA GLU A 60 8.46 -21.17 -4.38
C GLU A 60 8.45 -22.33 -5.37
N LYS A 61 7.29 -22.65 -5.95
CA LYS A 61 7.16 -23.74 -6.93
C LYS A 61 8.02 -23.52 -8.18
N HIS A 62 8.13 -22.27 -8.63
CA HIS A 62 8.84 -21.91 -9.86
C HIS A 62 10.23 -21.29 -9.65
N ALA A 63 10.78 -21.40 -8.44
CA ALA A 63 12.09 -20.82 -8.11
C ALA A 63 13.19 -21.26 -9.09
N ASP A 64 13.24 -22.56 -9.38
CA ASP A 64 14.22 -23.18 -10.28
C ASP A 64 13.63 -23.57 -11.65
N SER A 65 12.42 -23.09 -11.98
CA SER A 65 11.70 -23.48 -13.19
C SER A 65 12.04 -22.58 -14.39
N ASP A 66 12.21 -23.16 -15.58
CA ASP A 66 12.33 -22.40 -16.84
C ASP A 66 10.97 -22.04 -17.47
N ASN A 67 9.86 -22.25 -16.75
CA ASN A 67 8.52 -21.92 -17.22
C ASN A 67 8.32 -20.39 -17.26
N ALA A 68 8.59 -19.80 -18.43
CA ALA A 68 8.48 -18.37 -18.67
C ALA A 68 7.04 -17.85 -18.51
N GLU A 69 6.01 -18.63 -18.85
CA GLU A 69 4.61 -18.22 -18.67
C GLU A 69 4.25 -18.15 -17.18
N ALA A 70 4.61 -19.15 -16.38
CA ALA A 70 4.38 -19.13 -14.93
C ALA A 70 5.07 -17.94 -14.26
N LYS A 71 6.33 -17.66 -14.63
CA LYS A 71 7.08 -16.49 -14.14
C LYS A 71 6.42 -15.16 -14.53
N ALA A 72 5.88 -15.05 -15.75
CA ALA A 72 5.18 -13.85 -16.19
C ALA A 72 3.86 -13.62 -15.41
N LEU A 73 3.10 -14.69 -15.14
CA LEU A 73 1.88 -14.64 -14.34
C LEU A 73 2.17 -14.21 -12.89
N ILE A 74 3.24 -14.75 -12.29
CA ILE A 74 3.70 -14.37 -10.93
C ILE A 74 4.09 -12.89 -10.89
N ALA A 75 4.86 -12.42 -11.87
CA ALA A 75 5.29 -11.02 -11.95
C ALA A 75 4.08 -10.07 -12.10
N GLU A 76 3.09 -10.42 -12.90
CA GLU A 76 1.87 -9.63 -13.04
C GLU A 76 1.04 -9.63 -11.75
N ALA A 77 0.93 -10.77 -11.07
CA ALA A 77 0.26 -10.86 -9.78
C ALA A 77 0.93 -9.96 -8.72
N ARG A 78 2.26 -9.88 -8.70
CA ARG A 78 2.97 -8.92 -7.82
C ARG A 78 2.65 -7.48 -8.15
N LYS A 79 2.71 -7.11 -9.43
CA LYS A 79 2.38 -5.74 -9.86
C LYS A 79 0.98 -5.33 -9.43
N LEU A 80 -0.01 -6.23 -9.52
CA LEU A 80 -1.37 -5.95 -9.09
C LEU A 80 -1.46 -5.70 -7.58
N ILE A 81 -0.75 -6.48 -6.76
CA ILE A 81 -0.69 -6.28 -5.30
C ILE A 81 -0.01 -4.96 -4.94
N GLU A 82 1.04 -4.59 -5.66
CA GLU A 82 1.86 -3.40 -5.40
C GLU A 82 1.32 -2.12 -6.07
N ALA A 83 0.23 -2.23 -6.83
CA ALA A 83 -0.33 -1.11 -7.58
C ALA A 83 -0.86 -0.02 -6.62
N MET A 84 -0.34 1.19 -6.78
CA MET A 84 -0.80 2.36 -6.04
C MET A 84 -1.96 3.04 -6.78
N PRO A 85 -3.06 3.39 -6.09
CA PRO A 85 -4.20 4.06 -6.71
C PRO A 85 -3.96 5.57 -6.95
N ILE A 86 -2.82 6.10 -6.48
CA ILE A 86 -2.44 7.51 -6.65
C ILE A 86 -0.95 7.64 -6.99
N THR A 87 -0.58 8.76 -7.60
CA THR A 87 0.82 9.15 -7.81
C THR A 87 1.35 10.00 -6.66
N GLU A 88 2.68 10.22 -6.65
CA GLU A 88 3.29 11.14 -5.70
C GLU A 88 2.74 12.56 -5.87
N GLU A 89 2.62 13.04 -7.10
CA GLU A 89 2.13 14.39 -7.41
C GLU A 89 0.71 14.58 -6.91
N GLN A 90 -0.17 13.58 -7.10
CA GLN A 90 -1.53 13.61 -6.55
C GLN A 90 -1.53 13.66 -5.03
N SER A 91 -0.62 12.94 -4.36
CA SER A 91 -0.52 12.94 -2.89
C SER A 91 -0.11 14.31 -2.31
N LEU A 92 0.47 15.19 -3.14
CA LEU A 92 0.93 16.53 -2.76
C LEU A 92 0.03 17.65 -3.28
N ASP A 93 -0.94 17.35 -4.13
CA ASP A 93 -1.91 18.33 -4.61
C ASP A 93 -2.80 18.78 -3.44
N PRO A 94 -2.80 20.08 -3.07
CA PRO A 94 -3.60 20.58 -1.95
C PRO A 94 -5.11 20.37 -2.10
N ALA A 95 -5.64 20.38 -3.32
CA ALA A 95 -7.06 20.12 -3.59
C ALA A 95 -7.41 18.64 -3.39
N PHE A 96 -6.44 17.76 -3.63
CA PHE A 96 -6.58 16.32 -3.39
C PHE A 96 -6.38 15.98 -1.91
N ALA A 97 -5.20 16.33 -1.36
CA ALA A 97 -4.84 16.04 0.03
C ALA A 97 -5.80 16.72 1.02
N GLY A 98 -6.30 17.91 0.69
CA GLY A 98 -7.29 18.64 1.49
C GLY A 98 -8.66 17.94 1.59
N ALA A 99 -8.95 16.94 0.74
CA ALA A 99 -10.13 16.11 0.92
C ALA A 99 -10.01 15.21 2.17
N PHE A 100 -8.79 14.84 2.56
CA PHE A 100 -8.49 13.95 3.68
C PHE A 100 -8.33 14.76 4.95
N THR A 101 -9.44 14.93 5.67
CA THR A 101 -9.52 15.83 6.83
C THR A 101 -9.39 15.10 8.17
N LYS A 102 -9.62 13.78 8.18
CA LYS A 102 -9.58 12.95 9.38
C LYS A 102 -9.33 11.48 9.05
N VAL A 103 -8.67 10.79 9.98
CA VAL A 103 -8.59 9.32 10.01
C VAL A 103 -9.78 8.80 10.80
N ARG A 104 -10.47 7.76 10.30
CA ARG A 104 -11.49 7.07 11.09
C ARG A 104 -10.80 6.32 12.23
N LYS A 105 -11.23 6.57 13.46
CA LYS A 105 -10.79 5.85 14.65
C LYS A 105 -11.72 4.68 14.95
N GLU A 106 -13.01 4.84 14.67
CA GLU A 106 -14.03 3.83 14.95
C GLU A 106 -15.08 3.72 13.83
N GLN A 107 -15.84 2.62 13.84
CA GLN A 107 -16.91 2.39 12.88
C GLN A 107 -18.04 3.40 13.11
N GLY A 108 -18.34 4.22 12.11
CA GLY A 108 -19.37 5.26 12.18
C GLY A 108 -18.82 6.69 12.23
N ASP A 109 -17.49 6.86 12.31
CA ASP A 109 -16.88 8.17 12.14
C ASP A 109 -17.25 8.77 10.78
N GLU A 110 -17.96 9.90 10.80
CA GLU A 110 -18.27 10.64 9.59
C GLU A 110 -16.97 11.09 8.94
N ILE A 111 -16.82 10.93 7.63
CA ILE A 111 -15.74 11.50 6.84
C ILE A 111 -16.33 12.43 5.78
N GLY A 112 -15.54 13.36 5.26
CA GLY A 112 -16.01 14.23 4.18
C GLY A 112 -16.43 13.40 2.97
N GLN A 113 -17.52 13.80 2.31
CA GLN A 113 -18.06 13.07 1.14
C GLN A 113 -16.98 12.80 0.09
N ARG A 114 -16.12 13.79 -0.18
CA ARG A 114 -15.04 13.64 -1.16
C ARG A 114 -14.01 12.58 -0.76
N GLN A 115 -13.66 12.48 0.53
CA GLN A 115 -12.77 11.44 1.05
C GLN A 115 -13.42 10.06 0.86
N ALA A 116 -14.70 9.92 1.18
CA ALA A 116 -15.42 8.66 1.04
C ALA A 116 -15.47 8.17 -0.41
N GLU A 117 -15.72 9.08 -1.37
CA GLU A 117 -15.71 8.76 -2.80
C GLU A 117 -14.34 8.25 -3.27
N LEU A 118 -13.24 8.89 -2.84
CA LEU A 118 -11.89 8.48 -3.18
C LEU A 118 -11.54 7.12 -2.56
N GLU A 119 -11.81 6.94 -1.27
CA GLU A 119 -11.59 5.68 -0.56
C GLU A 119 -12.37 4.52 -1.20
N GLN A 120 -13.60 4.75 -1.63
CA GLN A 120 -14.40 3.73 -2.32
C GLN A 120 -13.81 3.34 -3.69
N GLN A 121 -13.27 4.31 -4.44
CA GLN A 121 -12.59 4.04 -5.71
C GLN A 121 -11.33 3.20 -5.50
N TRP A 122 -10.54 3.55 -4.48
CA TRP A 122 -9.35 2.80 -4.10
C TRP A 122 -9.70 1.39 -3.66
N ASP A 123 -10.73 1.25 -2.83
CA ASP A 123 -11.24 -0.01 -2.32
C ASP A 123 -11.65 -0.97 -3.46
N ALA A 124 -12.44 -0.47 -4.42
CA ALA A 124 -12.84 -1.25 -5.59
C ALA A 124 -11.64 -1.71 -6.43
N MET A 125 -10.64 -0.84 -6.59
CA MET A 125 -9.41 -1.14 -7.32
C MET A 125 -8.59 -2.22 -6.62
N VAL A 126 -8.36 -2.12 -5.30
CA VAL A 126 -7.57 -3.11 -4.56
C VAL A 126 -8.26 -4.46 -4.46
N VAL A 127 -9.58 -4.49 -4.24
CA VAL A 127 -10.34 -5.75 -4.21
C VAL A 127 -10.23 -6.48 -5.56
N ALA A 128 -10.40 -5.75 -6.67
CA ALA A 128 -10.25 -6.32 -8.00
C ALA A 128 -8.80 -6.83 -8.24
N ASN A 129 -7.80 -6.04 -7.85
CA ASN A 129 -6.40 -6.40 -8.01
C ASN A 129 -5.99 -7.62 -7.19
N TYR A 130 -6.37 -7.69 -5.90
CA TYR A 130 -6.01 -8.82 -5.04
C TYR A 130 -6.69 -10.11 -5.50
N ALA A 131 -7.96 -10.04 -5.92
CA ALA A 131 -8.65 -11.17 -6.51
C ALA A 131 -7.95 -11.67 -7.79
N LYS A 132 -7.58 -10.74 -8.69
CA LYS A 132 -6.90 -11.09 -9.93
C LYS A 132 -5.49 -11.61 -9.70
N ALA A 133 -4.73 -11.00 -8.80
CA ALA A 133 -3.39 -11.45 -8.42
C ALA A 133 -3.43 -12.90 -7.90
N ARG A 134 -4.40 -13.20 -7.04
CA ARG A 134 -4.61 -14.56 -6.53
C ARG A 134 -4.91 -15.55 -7.66
N GLU A 135 -5.82 -15.22 -8.58
CA GLU A 135 -6.16 -16.07 -9.72
C GLU A 135 -4.94 -16.38 -10.60
N LEU A 136 -4.14 -15.35 -10.93
CA LEU A 136 -2.93 -15.50 -11.74
C LEU A 136 -1.88 -16.36 -11.02
N ALA A 137 -1.71 -16.17 -9.71
CA ALA A 137 -0.79 -16.95 -8.91
C ALA A 137 -1.21 -18.41 -8.77
N GLU A 138 -2.50 -18.68 -8.54
CA GLU A 138 -3.05 -20.04 -8.49
C GLU A 138 -2.93 -20.73 -9.85
N LYS A 139 -3.16 -20.01 -10.96
CA LYS A 139 -2.91 -20.52 -12.32
C LYS A 139 -1.43 -20.89 -12.48
N ALA A 140 -0.51 -19.99 -12.13
CA ALA A 140 0.93 -20.25 -12.23
C ALA A 140 1.32 -21.47 -11.38
N ALA A 141 0.86 -21.55 -10.14
CA ALA A 141 1.11 -22.69 -9.25
C ALA A 141 0.52 -24.02 -9.77
N GLY A 142 -0.41 -23.99 -10.74
CA GLY A 142 -0.93 -25.17 -11.43
C GLY A 142 -0.08 -25.64 -12.62
N MET A 143 0.87 -24.83 -13.07
CA MET A 143 1.75 -25.11 -14.24
C MET A 143 3.03 -25.85 -13.85
#